data_AF-A0A959PLR9-F1
#
_entry.id   AF-A0A959PLR9-F1
#
_cell.length_a   1.000
_cell.length_b   1.000
_cell.length_c   1.000
_cell.angle_alpha   90.00
_cell.angle_beta   90.00
_cell.angle_gamma   90.00
#
_symmetry.space_group_name_H-M   'P 1'
#
loop_
_entity.id
_entity.type
_entity.pdbx_description
1 polymer ?
#
loop_
_entity_poly.entity_id
_entity_poly.type
_entity_poly.pdbx_seq_one_letter_code
_entity_poly.pdbx_strand_id
1 'polypeptide(L)'
;MSRFPSIFNDVIGPVMRGPSSSHCAASLRIGRICRDLMDGDIREVLIEFDPNGSLATTHKGQGSDMGLFGGFLGWDAYDERLPDYQEATAEAGIEIDIKIHSIGAQHPNTYKITLKNQRETHRLTALSTGGGMIEVIEIDGATVSMAGDYHETLVYVQSKKAAQSLAERIENEFKIDEVIVHIG
;
A
#
# COMPACT_ATOMS: atom_id res chain seq x y z
N MET A 1 16.10 -14.46 -8.11
CA MET A 1 16.58 -13.87 -9.39
C MET A 1 17.31 -12.57 -9.07
N SER A 2 18.45 -12.31 -9.70
CA SER A 2 19.14 -11.01 -9.62
C SER A 2 18.28 -9.95 -10.32
N ARG A 3 17.65 -9.07 -9.54
CA ARG A 3 16.89 -7.93 -10.06
C ARG A 3 17.90 -6.85 -10.46
N PHE A 4 18.02 -6.58 -11.76
CA PHE A 4 18.90 -5.52 -12.25
C PHE A 4 18.16 -4.18 -12.17
N PRO A 5 18.78 -3.13 -11.59
CA PRO A 5 18.14 -1.83 -11.50
C PRO A 5 17.89 -1.25 -12.90
N SER A 6 16.65 -0.86 -13.15
CA SER A 6 16.15 -0.17 -14.33
C SER A 6 16.25 1.35 -14.12
N ILE A 7 16.75 2.07 -15.13
CA ILE A 7 16.80 3.54 -15.09
C ILE A 7 15.42 4.15 -14.84
N PHE A 8 14.37 3.57 -15.41
CA PHE A 8 13.01 4.12 -15.31
C PHE A 8 12.29 3.77 -14.00
N ASN A 9 12.65 2.66 -13.35
CA ASN A 9 11.94 2.19 -12.17
C ASN A 9 12.71 2.47 -10.87
N ASP A 10 14.05 2.49 -10.93
CA ASP A 10 14.92 2.45 -9.76
C ASP A 10 15.85 3.68 -9.66
N VAL A 11 16.02 4.46 -10.74
CA VAL A 11 16.96 5.60 -10.78
C VAL A 11 16.22 6.94 -10.96
N ILE A 12 15.27 7.01 -11.89
CA ILE A 12 14.46 8.21 -12.11
C ILE A 12 13.15 8.06 -11.33
N GLY A 13 13.01 8.80 -10.23
CA GLY A 13 11.74 8.92 -9.51
C GLY A 13 10.66 9.58 -10.36
N PRO A 14 9.37 9.27 -10.13
CA PRO A 14 8.29 9.87 -10.91
C PRO A 14 8.27 11.40 -10.75
N VAL A 15 7.82 12.10 -11.80
CA VAL A 15 7.49 13.53 -11.68
C VAL A 15 6.39 13.67 -10.65
N MET A 16 6.69 14.36 -9.56
CA MET A 16 5.79 14.46 -8.42
C MET A 16 5.73 15.87 -7.87
N ARG A 17 4.53 16.27 -7.44
CA ARG A 17 4.31 17.47 -6.64
C ARG A 17 4.63 17.13 -5.17
N GLY A 18 5.65 17.73 -4.57
CA GLY A 18 5.95 17.56 -3.15
C GLY A 18 7.39 17.91 -2.74
N PRO A 19 7.65 18.10 -1.43
CA PRO A 19 8.96 18.51 -0.93
C PRO A 19 10.01 17.40 -1.04
N SER A 20 9.56 16.13 -0.98
CA SER A 20 10.39 14.95 -1.19
C SER A 20 9.68 13.99 -2.13
N SER A 21 10.26 13.81 -3.32
CA SER A 21 9.70 12.92 -4.34
C SER A 21 9.67 11.47 -3.89
N SER A 22 10.58 11.03 -3.00
CA SER A 22 10.66 9.63 -2.58
C SER A 22 9.58 9.24 -1.57
N HIS A 23 9.40 10.02 -0.50
CA HIS A 23 8.38 9.77 0.53
C HIS A 23 6.97 9.90 -0.03
N CYS A 24 6.74 10.96 -0.81
CA CYS A 24 5.47 11.23 -1.43
C CYS A 24 5.13 10.17 -2.50
N ALA A 25 6.10 9.73 -3.32
CA ALA A 25 5.79 8.75 -4.39
C ALA A 25 5.52 7.36 -3.82
N ALA A 26 6.33 6.93 -2.85
CA ALA A 26 6.15 5.64 -2.19
C ALA A 26 4.78 5.58 -1.48
N SER A 27 4.46 6.60 -0.68
CA SER A 27 3.15 6.68 -0.02
C SER A 27 1.98 6.72 -0.99
N LEU A 28 2.10 7.42 -2.12
CA LEU A 28 1.05 7.42 -3.15
C LEU A 28 0.83 6.04 -3.76
N ARG A 29 1.90 5.32 -4.09
CA ARG A 29 1.80 3.94 -4.59
C ARG A 29 1.15 3.02 -3.56
N ILE A 30 1.52 3.14 -2.29
CA ILE A 30 0.87 2.39 -1.19
C ILE A 30 -0.63 2.74 -1.14
N GLY A 31 -0.99 4.02 -1.17
CA GLY A 31 -2.38 4.47 -1.14
C GLY A 31 -3.19 3.96 -2.35
N ARG A 32 -2.59 3.88 -3.54
CA ARG A 32 -3.21 3.28 -4.73
C ARG A 32 -3.48 1.79 -4.53
N ILE A 33 -2.53 1.03 -3.99
CA ILE A 33 -2.73 -0.39 -3.67
C ILE A 33 -3.84 -0.56 -2.63
N CYS A 34 -3.88 0.29 -1.60
CA CYS A 34 -4.96 0.31 -0.63
C CYS A 34 -6.33 0.56 -1.28
N ARG A 35 -6.40 1.48 -2.24
CA ARG A 35 -7.61 1.76 -3.00
C ARG A 35 -8.05 0.57 -3.84
N ASP A 36 -7.11 -0.08 -4.53
CA ASP A 36 -7.39 -1.25 -5.36
C ASP A 36 -7.85 -2.43 -4.52
N LEU A 37 -7.26 -2.64 -3.33
CA LEU A 37 -7.67 -3.66 -2.36
C LEU A 37 -9.12 -3.49 -1.87
N MET A 38 -9.64 -2.27 -1.92
CA MET A 38 -10.99 -1.92 -1.45
C MET A 38 -11.98 -1.70 -2.60
N ASP A 39 -11.62 -2.12 -3.83
CA ASP A 39 -12.39 -1.85 -5.06
C ASP A 39 -12.76 -0.36 -5.25
N GLY A 40 -11.92 0.53 -4.75
CA GLY A 40 -12.14 1.98 -4.78
C GLY A 40 -13.16 2.54 -3.78
N ASP A 41 -13.79 1.72 -2.94
CA ASP A 41 -14.73 2.17 -1.88
C ASP A 41 -14.05 2.09 -0.51
N ILE A 42 -13.46 3.21 -0.10
CA ILE A 42 -12.87 3.41 1.23
C ILE A 42 -13.75 4.39 2.01
N ARG A 43 -14.01 4.10 3.30
CA ARG A 43 -14.76 5.01 4.19
C ARG A 43 -13.96 5.42 5.41
N GLU A 44 -13.22 4.50 6.00
CA GLU A 44 -12.39 4.76 7.17
C GLU A 44 -10.98 4.23 6.88
N VAL A 45 -9.96 5.02 7.23
CA VAL A 45 -8.56 4.61 7.18
C VAL A 45 -7.91 4.93 8.51
N LEU A 46 -7.30 3.91 9.12
CA LEU A 46 -6.36 4.08 10.22
C LEU A 46 -4.95 3.86 9.71
N ILE A 47 -4.10 4.88 9.83
CA ILE A 47 -2.68 4.82 9.50
C ILE A 47 -1.89 4.79 10.81
N GLU A 48 -1.01 3.82 10.94
CA GLU A 48 -0.22 3.60 12.15
C GLU A 48 1.26 3.69 11.82
N PHE A 49 2.00 4.52 12.57
CA PHE A 49 3.44 4.66 12.48
C PHE A 49 4.11 4.28 13.80
N ASP A 50 5.28 3.64 13.70
CA ASP A 50 6.08 3.32 14.88
C ASP A 50 6.81 4.57 15.40
N PRO A 51 6.79 4.87 16.71
CA PRO A 51 7.50 6.00 17.32
C PRO A 51 9.00 5.99 17.05
N ASN A 52 9.60 4.80 16.87
CA ASN A 52 11.02 4.65 16.56
C ASN A 52 11.30 4.67 15.05
N GLY A 53 10.26 4.73 14.21
CA GLY A 53 10.36 4.89 12.78
C GLY A 53 10.59 6.35 12.36
N SER A 54 11.00 6.56 11.11
CA SER A 54 11.18 7.91 10.56
C SER A 54 9.85 8.64 10.37
N LEU A 55 8.78 7.90 10.06
CA LEU A 55 7.49 8.46 9.66
C LEU A 55 6.77 9.14 10.82
N ALA A 56 6.95 8.68 12.05
CA ALA A 56 6.31 9.24 13.24
C ALA A 56 6.52 10.76 13.39
N THR A 57 7.65 11.30 12.92
CA THR A 57 7.95 12.73 13.01
C THR A 57 7.96 13.45 11.66
N THR A 58 8.01 12.70 10.55
CA THR A 58 8.27 13.27 9.23
C THR A 58 7.12 13.15 8.23
N HIS A 59 6.11 12.31 8.51
CA HIS A 59 5.05 11.95 7.56
C HIS A 59 4.41 13.17 6.88
N LYS A 60 4.01 14.18 7.66
CA LYS A 60 3.41 15.40 7.14
C LYS A 60 4.40 16.28 6.37
N GLY A 61 5.58 16.53 6.94
CA GLY A 61 6.59 17.45 6.38
C GLY A 61 7.28 16.93 5.12
N GLN A 62 7.35 15.60 4.96
CA GLN A 62 7.95 14.94 3.79
C GLN A 62 6.92 14.52 2.73
N GLY A 63 5.63 14.80 2.95
CA GLY A 63 4.57 14.55 1.98
C GLY A 63 4.04 13.11 1.96
N SER A 64 4.29 12.30 2.99
CA SER A 64 3.69 10.97 3.10
C SER A 64 2.16 11.01 3.21
N ASP A 65 1.63 12.00 3.94
CA ASP A 65 0.18 12.17 4.08
C ASP A 65 -0.45 12.53 2.72
N MET A 66 0.16 13.50 2.03
CA MET A 66 -0.26 13.94 0.70
C MET A 66 -0.25 12.79 -0.31
N GLY A 67 0.82 11.98 -0.31
CA GLY A 67 0.90 10.80 -1.15
C GLY A 67 -0.16 9.77 -0.82
N LEU A 68 -0.26 9.32 0.44
CA LEU A 68 -1.26 8.33 0.87
C LEU A 68 -2.68 8.76 0.49
N PHE A 69 -3.06 10.00 0.82
CA PHE A 69 -4.43 10.48 0.68
C PHE A 69 -4.77 10.64 -0.81
N GLY A 70 -3.85 11.19 -1.61
CA GLY A 70 -3.97 11.21 -3.06
C GLY A 70 -4.13 9.79 -3.64
N GLY A 71 -3.39 8.81 -3.10
CA GLY A 71 -3.53 7.40 -3.46
C GLY A 71 -4.92 6.84 -3.15
N PHE A 72 -5.46 7.10 -1.95
CA PHE A 72 -6.82 6.69 -1.57
C PHE A 72 -7.90 7.31 -2.46
N LEU A 73 -7.70 8.56 -2.90
CA LEU A 73 -8.57 9.26 -3.85
C LEU A 73 -8.39 8.79 -5.30
N GLY A 74 -7.38 7.97 -5.56
CA GLY A 74 -7.10 7.48 -6.91
C GLY A 74 -6.48 8.54 -7.80
N TRP A 75 -5.60 9.37 -7.27
CA TRP A 75 -4.85 10.40 -7.99
C TRP A 75 -3.44 9.94 -8.39
N ASP A 76 -2.91 10.58 -9.43
CA ASP A 76 -1.54 10.36 -9.89
C ASP A 76 -0.56 11.28 -9.15
N ALA A 77 0.73 10.93 -9.17
CA ALA A 77 1.78 11.70 -8.49
C ALA A 77 1.94 13.15 -8.98
N TYR A 78 1.45 13.45 -10.19
CA TYR A 78 1.50 14.79 -10.78
C TYR A 78 0.14 15.50 -10.74
N ASP A 79 -0.88 14.92 -10.09
CA ASP A 79 -2.21 15.52 -10.00
C ASP A 79 -2.14 16.89 -9.34
N GLU A 80 -2.75 17.89 -9.97
CA GLU A 80 -2.70 19.28 -9.53
C GLU A 80 -3.45 19.51 -8.22
N ARG A 81 -4.35 18.60 -7.85
CA ARG A 81 -5.14 18.65 -6.62
C ARG A 81 -4.39 18.13 -5.40
N LEU A 82 -3.22 17.50 -5.57
CA LEU A 82 -2.43 16.96 -4.45
C LEU A 82 -2.23 17.92 -3.29
N PRO A 83 -1.97 19.23 -3.47
CA PRO A 83 -1.84 20.16 -2.34
C PRO A 83 -3.09 20.26 -1.45
N ASP A 84 -4.28 20.04 -2.01
CA ASP A 84 -5.59 20.14 -1.35
C ASP A 84 -6.10 18.75 -0.88
N TYR A 85 -5.17 17.80 -0.66
CA TYR A 85 -5.48 16.40 -0.34
C TYR A 85 -6.35 16.24 0.92
N GLN A 86 -6.19 17.11 1.93
CA GLN A 86 -6.94 17.00 3.18
C GLN A 86 -8.42 17.32 2.95
N GLU A 87 -8.68 18.44 2.27
CA GLU A 87 -10.01 18.90 1.91
C GLU A 87 -10.70 17.87 0.99
N ALA A 88 -10.01 17.43 -0.05
CA ALA A 88 -10.56 16.47 -1.00
C ALA A 88 -10.88 15.10 -0.37
N THR A 89 -10.08 14.65 0.59
CA THR A 89 -10.33 13.39 1.32
C THR A 89 -11.58 13.51 2.20
N ALA A 90 -11.75 14.65 2.87
CA ALA A 90 -12.95 14.93 3.65
C ALA A 90 -14.20 15.05 2.76
N GLU A 91 -14.10 15.72 1.60
CA GLU A 91 -15.19 15.84 0.62
C GLU A 91 -15.59 14.49 0.02
N ALA A 92 -14.64 13.58 -0.17
CA ALA A 92 -14.90 12.21 -0.59
C ALA A 92 -15.58 11.36 0.50
N GLY A 93 -15.69 11.88 1.73
CA GLY A 93 -16.27 11.19 2.87
C GLY A 93 -15.38 10.05 3.39
N ILE A 94 -14.06 10.20 3.26
CA ILE A 94 -13.07 9.26 3.79
C ILE A 94 -12.56 9.80 5.13
N GLU A 95 -12.86 9.11 6.21
CA GLU A 95 -12.39 9.44 7.55
C GLU A 95 -10.98 8.90 7.75
N ILE A 96 -10.02 9.78 8.05
CA ILE A 96 -8.63 9.40 8.30
C ILE A 96 -8.27 9.60 9.77
N ASP A 97 -7.72 8.56 10.38
CA ASP A 97 -7.09 8.60 11.71
C ASP A 97 -5.61 8.21 11.57
N ILE A 98 -4.71 8.96 12.21
CA ILE A 98 -3.27 8.69 12.22
C ILE A 98 -2.83 8.48 13.67
N LYS A 99 -2.25 7.31 13.97
CA LYS A 99 -1.74 6.98 15.30
C LYS A 99 -0.25 6.70 15.28
N ILE A 100 0.44 7.25 16.29
CA ILE A 100 1.85 6.98 16.54
C ILE A 100 1.94 6.14 17.81
N HIS A 101 2.23 4.85 17.66
CA HIS A 101 2.39 3.91 18.77
C HIS A 101 3.19 2.69 18.32
N SER A 102 3.73 1.92 19.28
CA SER A 102 4.59 0.77 18.95
C SER A 102 3.82 -0.26 18.13
N ILE A 103 4.21 -0.43 16.87
CA ILE A 103 3.65 -1.44 15.96
C ILE A 103 4.62 -2.60 15.72
N GLY A 104 5.82 -2.57 16.34
CA GLY A 104 6.84 -3.59 16.18
C GLY A 104 7.56 -3.50 14.83
N ALA A 105 7.63 -2.29 14.25
CA ALA A 105 8.25 -2.09 12.95
C ALA A 105 9.75 -2.39 12.99
N GLN A 106 10.22 -3.21 12.05
CA GLN A 106 11.65 -3.50 11.87
C GLN A 106 12.33 -2.54 10.88
N HIS A 107 11.54 -1.86 10.04
CA HIS A 107 12.01 -0.89 9.07
C HIS A 107 11.52 0.53 9.43
N PRO A 108 12.37 1.57 9.32
CA PRO A 108 12.00 2.92 9.77
C PRO A 108 10.84 3.54 8.98
N ASN A 109 10.65 3.15 7.72
CA ASN A 109 9.59 3.67 6.86
C ASN A 109 8.45 2.65 6.69
N THR A 110 7.95 2.10 7.81
CA THR A 110 6.84 1.14 7.82
C THR A 110 5.50 1.86 7.91
N TYR A 111 4.59 1.52 7.02
CA TYR A 111 3.20 1.95 6.99
C TYR A 111 2.34 0.76 7.39
N LYS A 112 1.58 0.86 8.48
CA LYS A 112 0.54 -0.11 8.81
C LYS A 112 -0.81 0.57 8.65
N ILE A 113 -1.63 0.05 7.75
CA ILE A 113 -2.86 0.70 7.31
C ILE A 113 -4.02 -0.27 7.51
N THR A 114 -5.07 0.17 8.19
CA THR A 114 -6.35 -0.55 8.25
C THR A 114 -7.37 0.25 7.45
N LEU A 115 -8.00 -0.41 6.48
CA LEU A 115 -8.99 0.15 5.56
C LEU A 115 -10.34 -0.47 5.86
N LYS A 116 -11.41 0.31 5.81
CA LYS A 116 -12.76 -0.17 6.07
C LYS A 116 -13.80 0.55 5.23
N ASN A 117 -14.82 -0.20 4.82
CA ASN A 117 -16.06 0.30 4.24
C ASN A 117 -17.25 -0.43 4.89
N GLN A 118 -18.44 -0.37 4.26
CA GLN A 118 -19.63 -1.03 4.81
C GLN A 118 -19.62 -2.56 4.65
N ARG A 119 -18.78 -3.09 3.74
CA ARG A 119 -18.74 -4.50 3.34
C ARG A 119 -17.60 -5.26 4.02
N GLU A 120 -16.43 -4.64 4.13
CA GLU A 120 -15.19 -5.33 4.49
C GLU A 120 -14.20 -4.45 5.26
N THR A 121 -13.17 -5.11 5.78
CA THR A 121 -12.05 -4.47 6.46
C THR A 121 -10.79 -5.23 6.09
N HIS A 122 -9.79 -4.50 5.62
CA HIS A 122 -8.49 -5.05 5.25
C HIS A 122 -7.38 -4.36 6.02
N ARG A 123 -6.32 -5.11 6.32
CA ARG A 123 -5.09 -4.58 6.91
C ARG A 123 -3.91 -4.83 5.99
N LEU A 124 -3.13 -3.79 5.74
CA LEU A 124 -1.95 -3.83 4.88
C LEU A 124 -0.75 -3.26 5.62
N THR A 125 0.38 -3.95 5.56
CA THR A 125 1.68 -3.43 6.02
C THR A 125 2.62 -3.29 4.83
N ALA A 126 3.17 -2.10 4.64
CA ALA A 126 4.09 -1.79 3.55
C ALA A 126 5.30 -0.98 4.00
N LEU A 127 6.38 -1.09 3.25
CA LEU A 127 7.64 -0.42 3.46
C LEU A 127 7.88 0.57 2.32
N SER A 128 8.39 1.76 2.64
CA SER A 128 9.03 2.62 1.63
C SER A 128 10.54 2.36 1.64
N THR A 129 11.05 1.71 0.60
CA THR A 129 12.45 1.25 0.50
C THR A 129 13.41 2.30 -0.11
N GLY A 130 12.88 3.46 -0.49
CA GLY A 130 13.66 4.60 -1.02
C GLY A 130 13.44 4.83 -2.51
N GLY A 131 13.69 6.05 -2.99
CA GLY A 131 13.49 6.39 -4.41
C GLY A 131 12.04 6.33 -4.93
N GLY A 132 11.04 6.23 -4.04
CA GLY A 132 9.64 6.00 -4.41
C GLY A 132 9.28 4.51 -4.58
N MET A 133 10.23 3.60 -4.33
CA MET A 133 9.98 2.16 -4.29
C MET A 133 9.28 1.77 -3.00
N ILE A 134 8.48 0.70 -3.10
CA ILE A 134 7.69 0.16 -2.02
C ILE A 134 7.84 -1.36 -1.96
N GLU A 135 7.49 -1.93 -0.82
CA GLU A 135 7.25 -3.36 -0.67
C GLU A 135 6.05 -3.55 0.27
N VAL A 136 4.97 -4.18 -0.21
CA VAL A 136 3.91 -4.69 0.66
C VAL A 136 4.40 -6.01 1.22
N ILE A 137 4.41 -6.11 2.55
CA ILE A 137 4.97 -7.28 3.28
C ILE A 137 3.90 -8.11 3.98
N GLU A 138 2.71 -7.55 4.18
CA GLU A 138 1.60 -8.25 4.80
C GLU A 138 0.25 -7.70 4.33
N ILE A 139 -0.70 -8.59 4.03
CA ILE A 139 -2.11 -8.27 3.81
C ILE A 139 -2.96 -9.25 4.64
N ASP A 140 -3.80 -8.74 5.54
CA ASP A 140 -4.68 -9.51 6.43
C ASP A 140 -4.00 -10.62 7.22
N GLY A 141 -2.75 -10.39 7.62
CA GLY A 141 -1.91 -11.37 8.32
C GLY A 141 -1.18 -12.34 7.39
N ALA A 142 -1.50 -12.36 6.09
CA ALA A 142 -0.75 -13.10 5.09
C ALA A 142 0.54 -12.37 4.72
N THR A 143 1.69 -13.00 5.00
CA THR A 143 2.99 -12.49 4.54
C THR A 143 3.06 -12.55 3.02
N VAL A 144 3.41 -11.42 2.41
CA VAL A 144 3.58 -11.25 0.96
C VAL A 144 4.88 -10.49 0.68
N SER A 145 5.27 -10.38 -0.58
CA SER A 145 6.36 -9.49 -1.02
C SER A 145 5.98 -8.90 -2.37
N MET A 146 5.32 -7.75 -2.33
CA MET A 146 4.77 -7.09 -3.52
C MET A 146 5.47 -5.75 -3.74
N ALA A 147 6.17 -5.57 -4.84
CA ALA A 147 6.83 -4.31 -5.17
C ALA A 147 5.94 -3.37 -6.02
N GLY A 148 4.70 -3.78 -6.33
CA GLY A 148 3.78 -3.02 -7.19
C GLY A 148 4.18 -3.01 -8.67
N ASP A 149 4.95 -4.00 -9.11
CA ASP A 149 5.47 -4.14 -10.48
C ASP A 149 4.80 -5.25 -11.30
N TYR A 150 3.83 -5.96 -10.72
CA TYR A 150 3.01 -6.97 -11.40
C TYR A 150 1.54 -6.84 -11.02
N HIS A 151 0.66 -7.47 -11.81
CA HIS A 151 -0.73 -7.67 -11.44
C HIS A 151 -0.84 -8.87 -10.51
N GLU A 152 -1.47 -8.68 -9.37
CA GLU A 152 -1.69 -9.73 -8.38
C GLU A 152 -3.19 -9.89 -8.11
N THR A 153 -3.63 -11.12 -7.86
CA THR A 153 -5.02 -11.44 -7.53
C THR A 153 -5.09 -12.11 -6.18
N LEU A 154 -5.77 -11.47 -5.24
CA LEU A 154 -6.02 -12.00 -3.91
C LEU A 154 -7.31 -12.82 -3.93
N VAL A 155 -7.25 -14.06 -3.42
CA VAL A 155 -8.42 -14.93 -3.33
C VAL A 155 -8.61 -15.41 -1.90
N TYR A 156 -9.70 -14.97 -1.27
CA TYR A 156 -10.08 -15.38 0.07
C TYR A 156 -10.98 -16.61 0.02
N VAL A 157 -10.64 -17.64 0.79
CA VAL A 157 -11.36 -18.91 0.84
C VAL A 157 -11.66 -19.34 2.27
N GLN A 158 -12.78 -20.05 2.45
CA GLN A 158 -13.30 -20.39 3.78
C GLN A 158 -12.59 -21.56 4.47
N SER A 159 -11.72 -22.30 3.76
CA SER A 159 -11.02 -23.44 4.35
C SER A 159 -9.70 -23.74 3.67
N LYS A 160 -8.77 -24.32 4.42
CA LYS A 160 -7.49 -24.83 3.92
C LYS A 160 -7.65 -25.81 2.74
N LYS A 161 -8.65 -26.71 2.82
CA LYS A 161 -8.91 -27.68 1.75
C LYS A 161 -9.36 -26.97 0.46
N ALA A 162 -10.20 -25.94 0.58
CA ALA A 162 -10.61 -25.13 -0.56
C ALA A 162 -9.41 -24.35 -1.15
N ALA A 163 -8.54 -23.79 -0.29
CA ALA A 163 -7.32 -23.11 -0.74
C ALA A 163 -6.42 -24.01 -1.57
N GLN A 164 -6.13 -25.22 -1.07
CA GLN A 164 -5.27 -26.19 -1.75
C GLN A 164 -5.89 -26.65 -3.08
N SER A 165 -7.17 -27.02 -3.07
CA SER A 165 -7.85 -27.46 -4.29
C SER A 165 -7.96 -26.34 -5.33
N LEU A 166 -8.14 -25.09 -4.91
CA LEU A 166 -8.19 -23.96 -5.83
C LEU A 166 -6.80 -23.64 -6.39
N ALA A 167 -5.76 -23.64 -5.55
CA ALA A 167 -4.39 -23.43 -6.00
C ALA A 167 -3.99 -24.46 -7.07
N GLU A 168 -4.24 -25.75 -6.82
CA GLU A 168 -4.00 -26.83 -7.80
C GLU A 168 -4.75 -26.59 -9.12
N ARG A 169 -5.99 -26.13 -9.05
CA ARG A 169 -6.76 -25.81 -10.25
C ARG A 169 -6.20 -24.61 -11.00
N ILE A 170 -5.81 -23.55 -10.30
CA ILE A 170 -5.24 -22.34 -10.92
C ILE A 170 -3.95 -22.69 -11.66
N GLU A 171 -3.05 -23.44 -11.02
CA GLU A 171 -1.78 -23.86 -11.62
C GLU A 171 -1.95 -24.74 -12.86
N ASN A 172 -3.02 -25.55 -12.92
CA ASN A 172 -3.28 -26.45 -14.04
C ASN A 172 -4.08 -25.80 -15.18
N GLU A 173 -4.98 -24.87 -14.85
CA GLU A 173 -5.92 -24.26 -15.81
C GLU A 173 -5.38 -22.94 -16.40
N PHE A 174 -4.48 -22.23 -15.70
CA PHE A 174 -4.02 -20.90 -16.09
C PHE A 174 -2.49 -20.82 -16.19
N LYS A 175 -2.02 -19.98 -17.12
CA LYS A 175 -0.60 -19.61 -17.18
C LYS A 175 -0.35 -18.50 -16.16
N ILE A 176 0.26 -18.85 -15.04
CA ILE A 176 0.57 -17.98 -13.91
C ILE A 176 2.04 -18.15 -13.53
N ASP A 177 2.66 -17.10 -13.01
CA ASP A 177 4.07 -17.15 -12.59
C ASP A 177 4.24 -17.83 -11.22
N GLU A 178 3.32 -17.57 -10.28
CA GLU A 178 3.35 -18.13 -8.93
C GLU A 178 1.94 -18.17 -8.29
N VAL A 179 1.64 -19.22 -7.51
CA VAL A 179 0.51 -19.23 -6.54
C VAL A 179 1.08 -19.37 -5.14
N ILE A 180 0.74 -18.43 -4.26
CA ILE A 180 1.12 -18.47 -2.84
C ILE A 180 -0.12 -18.75 -2.01
N VAL A 181 -0.08 -19.84 -1.23
CA VAL A 181 -1.17 -20.19 -0.32
C VAL A 181 -0.79 -19.81 1.11
N HIS A 182 -1.51 -18.84 1.67
CA HIS A 182 -1.41 -18.51 3.08
C HIS A 182 -2.51 -19.18 3.91
N ILE A 183 -2.17 -19.67 5.09
CA ILE A 183 -3.11 -20.31 6.02
C ILE A 183 -3.04 -19.54 7.33
N GLY A 184 -4.02 -18.67 7.53
CA GLY A 184 -4.29 -17.97 8.80
C GLY A 184 -5.30 -18.71 9.66
#